data_AF-A0A517TB93-F1
#
_entry.id   AF-A0A517TB93-F1
#
_cell.length_a   1.000
_cell.length_b   1.000
_cell.length_c   1.000
_cell.angle_alpha   90.00
_cell.angle_beta   90.00
_cell.angle_gamma   90.00
#
_symmetry.space_group_name_H-M   'P 1'
#
loop_
_entity.id
_entity.type
_entity.pdbx_description
1 polymer ?
#
loop_
_entity_poly.entity_id
_entity_poly.type
_entity_poly.pdbx_seq_one_letter_code
_entity_poly.pdbx_strand_id
1 'polypeptide(L)'
;MGLTSALNTALNGLTLNETSIDVLGNNIANAGTNGFKSSNVLFMSQLARTLSVGSRPTSTNGGTNPRQIGLGASTAAILKDFTQGSVTNSTSPSDLAIQGEGFFVLEGNEGQVYSRAGNFRLNSANLLVDPQGLRVQGYGVDDQFNLVTTTLTDITIPLGELNVAQRTQNISLDGALLPTGEAGTQGSILDSATIQVASGTLTTATLLSDVLDGGAANLFTVGETLSLAPRKGARTLDPVTLDVTTTSTVADLLALYEDALGLHTGGTVPDVSDGAGGTVAVGASLDATGTTGTIQIVGNAGTVHEIDVATGDLTSDGTSVPLTFTKNLNANGESTITDFVVYDSLGEELTVKMTAVLEEKNSSTTVFRWYLDSYDDSRSDTAIGNGTITFDSEGNVIGGATNTFSIQRDNTAAVSPMQITADFSAISGISSATAGSTLSLNSQDGSDPGTLTSFVIDESGVINGVFDNGIIRTLGQAVLARFSNTQGLVEAGATAYKEGVSSGPPQIVQPGEFGVGTIRAGAIELSNTDIGRNLVELIVASTNYRGNARVISSVQELVDELLVLGR
;
A
#
# COMPACT_ATOMS: atom_id res chain seq x y z
N MET A 1 -21.08 -54.97 55.39
CA MET A 1 -19.92 -54.06 55.19
C MET A 1 -19.16 -54.35 53.89
N GLY A 2 -18.82 -55.60 53.55
CA GLY A 2 -18.11 -55.92 52.30
C GLY A 2 -18.94 -55.70 51.02
N LEU A 3 -20.17 -56.22 50.99
CA LEU A 3 -21.08 -56.12 49.82
C LEU A 3 -21.47 -54.68 49.49
N THR A 4 -21.75 -53.85 50.51
CA THR A 4 -22.05 -52.43 50.34
C THR A 4 -20.88 -51.63 49.78
N SER A 5 -19.65 -51.99 50.17
CA SER A 5 -18.44 -51.38 49.60
C SER A 5 -18.23 -51.78 48.14
N ALA A 6 -18.50 -53.05 47.80
CA ALA A 6 -18.41 -53.53 46.42
C ALA A 6 -19.44 -52.85 45.50
N LEU A 7 -20.68 -52.68 45.97
CA LEU A 7 -21.74 -51.95 45.24
C LEU A 7 -21.35 -50.49 44.99
N ASN A 8 -20.86 -49.77 46.00
CA ASN A 8 -20.45 -48.38 45.84
C ASN A 8 -19.25 -48.23 44.89
N THR A 9 -18.27 -49.13 44.96
CA THR A 9 -17.14 -49.13 44.03
C THR A 9 -17.59 -49.44 42.60
N ALA A 10 -18.51 -50.39 42.40
CA ALA A 10 -19.06 -50.73 41.09
C ALA A 10 -19.92 -49.59 40.51
N LEU A 11 -20.73 -48.92 41.34
CA LEU A 11 -21.52 -47.76 40.96
C LEU A 11 -20.62 -46.59 40.55
N ASN A 12 -19.58 -46.28 41.34
CA ASN A 12 -18.58 -45.28 40.97
C ASN A 12 -17.92 -45.63 39.63
N GLY A 13 -17.55 -46.89 39.43
CA GLY A 13 -17.02 -47.34 38.14
C GLY A 13 -17.99 -47.14 36.98
N LEU A 14 -19.30 -47.33 37.21
CA LEU A 14 -20.34 -47.11 36.21
C LEU A 14 -20.40 -45.65 35.77
N THR A 15 -20.49 -44.72 36.73
CA THR A 15 -20.56 -43.27 36.47
C THR A 15 -19.30 -42.75 35.78
N LEU A 16 -18.12 -43.28 36.12
CA LEU A 16 -16.88 -42.90 35.45
C LEU A 16 -16.87 -43.32 33.97
N ASN A 17 -17.30 -44.54 33.66
CA ASN A 17 -17.37 -44.98 32.27
C ASN A 17 -18.44 -44.23 31.47
N GLU A 18 -19.55 -43.82 32.10
CA GLU A 18 -20.55 -42.94 31.49
C GLU A 18 -19.92 -41.60 31.08
N THR A 19 -19.18 -40.94 31.97
CA THR A 19 -18.47 -39.68 31.62
C THR A 19 -17.46 -39.87 30.49
N SER A 20 -16.75 -41.00 30.43
CA SER A 20 -15.89 -41.32 29.30
C SER A 20 -16.67 -41.52 28.00
N ILE A 21 -17.81 -42.21 28.05
CA ILE A 21 -18.67 -42.42 26.87
C ILE A 21 -19.17 -41.09 26.34
N ASP A 22 -19.59 -40.18 27.21
CA ASP A 22 -20.07 -38.85 26.81
C ASP A 22 -18.98 -38.02 26.13
N VAL A 23 -17.78 -37.99 26.71
CA VAL A 23 -16.65 -37.23 26.17
C VAL A 23 -16.17 -37.82 24.83
N LEU A 24 -16.03 -39.14 24.75
CA LEU A 24 -15.65 -39.82 23.50
C LEU A 24 -16.73 -39.66 22.42
N GLY A 25 -18.00 -39.74 22.80
CA GLY A 25 -19.13 -39.49 21.90
C GLY A 25 -19.13 -38.06 21.34
N ASN A 26 -18.84 -37.08 22.20
CA ASN A 26 -18.69 -35.67 21.78
C ASN A 26 -17.51 -35.48 20.83
N ASN A 27 -16.35 -36.10 21.11
CA ASN A 27 -15.19 -36.06 20.23
C ASN A 27 -15.55 -36.60 18.84
N ILE A 28 -16.13 -37.79 18.77
CA ILE A 28 -16.52 -38.45 17.50
C ILE A 28 -17.53 -37.59 16.74
N ALA A 29 -18.54 -37.03 17.43
CA ALA A 29 -19.53 -36.17 16.80
C ALA A 29 -18.93 -34.89 16.19
N ASN A 30 -17.87 -34.35 16.79
CA ASN A 30 -17.20 -33.13 16.34
C ASN A 30 -15.96 -33.39 15.48
N ALA A 31 -15.71 -34.63 15.03
CA ALA A 31 -14.54 -34.94 14.21
C ALA A 31 -14.51 -34.21 12.86
N GLY A 32 -15.68 -33.76 12.35
CA GLY A 32 -15.79 -32.94 11.15
C GLY A 32 -15.82 -31.42 11.39
N THR A 33 -15.79 -30.97 12.64
CA THR A 33 -15.88 -29.55 12.99
C THR A 33 -14.51 -28.89 12.90
N ASN A 34 -14.40 -27.81 12.12
CA ASN A 34 -13.16 -27.05 11.96
C ASN A 34 -12.70 -26.46 13.30
N GLY A 35 -11.42 -26.51 13.59
CA GLY A 35 -10.83 -25.97 14.83
C GLY A 35 -11.22 -26.69 16.11
N PHE A 36 -11.98 -27.81 16.06
CA PHE A 36 -12.38 -28.54 17.26
C PHE A 36 -11.20 -29.23 17.93
N LYS A 37 -11.12 -29.11 19.26
CA LYS A 37 -10.12 -29.77 20.11
C LYS A 37 -10.77 -30.93 20.87
N SER A 38 -10.18 -32.11 20.80
CA SER A 38 -10.67 -33.30 21.49
C SER A 38 -10.50 -33.15 23.00
N SER A 39 -11.34 -33.84 23.76
CA SER A 39 -11.29 -33.85 25.22
C SER A 39 -10.95 -35.25 25.75
N ASN A 40 -10.20 -35.33 26.84
CA ASN A 40 -9.80 -36.57 27.50
C ASN A 40 -10.17 -36.55 28.98
N VAL A 41 -10.68 -37.68 29.49
CA VAL A 41 -11.05 -37.84 30.91
C VAL A 41 -9.87 -38.40 31.69
N LEU A 42 -9.49 -37.73 32.78
CA LEU A 42 -8.49 -38.22 33.74
C LEU A 42 -9.18 -38.77 34.98
N PHE A 43 -8.80 -39.97 35.38
CA PHE A 43 -9.27 -40.60 36.61
C PHE A 43 -8.19 -40.57 37.69
N MET A 44 -8.61 -40.40 38.94
CA MET A 44 -7.76 -40.56 40.12
C MET A 44 -8.35 -41.59 41.08
N SER A 45 -7.49 -42.31 41.82
CA SER A 45 -7.98 -43.21 42.86
C SER A 45 -8.59 -42.42 44.03
N GLN A 46 -9.66 -42.95 44.60
CA GLN A 46 -10.18 -42.47 45.88
C GLN A 46 -9.33 -43.01 47.03
N LEU A 47 -9.50 -42.46 48.24
CA LEU A 47 -8.71 -42.87 49.42
C LEU A 47 -8.73 -44.39 49.62
N ALA A 48 -7.60 -44.94 50.06
CA ALA A 48 -7.53 -46.35 50.45
C ALA A 48 -7.81 -46.51 51.95
N ARG A 49 -8.60 -47.50 52.33
CA ARG A 49 -8.78 -47.90 53.73
C ARG A 49 -7.62 -48.81 54.14
N THR A 50 -6.79 -48.34 55.07
CA THR A 50 -5.70 -49.14 55.64
C THR A 50 -6.22 -50.07 56.73
N LEU A 51 -6.05 -51.37 56.55
CA LEU A 51 -6.40 -52.42 57.51
C LEU A 51 -5.20 -52.82 58.38
N SER A 52 -3.99 -52.72 57.86
CA SER A 52 -2.73 -52.88 58.60
C SER A 52 -1.63 -52.09 57.90
N VAL A 53 -0.77 -51.42 58.68
CA VAL A 53 0.35 -50.61 58.17
C VAL A 53 1.58 -51.47 57.84
N GLY A 54 1.53 -52.77 58.14
CA GLY A 54 2.68 -53.66 58.05
C GLY A 54 3.63 -53.49 59.24
N SER A 55 4.70 -54.29 59.29
CA SER A 55 5.67 -54.26 60.37
C SER A 55 7.08 -54.55 59.86
N ARG A 56 8.11 -54.01 60.54
CA ARG A 56 9.51 -54.24 60.19
C ARG A 56 9.93 -55.67 60.58
N PRO A 57 10.82 -56.33 59.81
CA PRO A 57 11.39 -57.63 60.19
C PRO A 57 12.15 -57.55 61.52
N THR A 58 12.08 -58.62 62.32
CA THR A 58 12.85 -58.81 63.56
C THR A 58 13.86 -59.96 63.40
N SER A 59 14.70 -60.22 64.40
CA SER A 59 15.71 -61.30 64.33
C SER A 59 15.12 -62.71 64.17
N THR A 60 13.84 -62.89 64.48
CA THR A 60 13.17 -64.21 64.52
C THR A 60 12.04 -64.35 63.50
N ASN A 61 11.47 -63.23 63.01
CA ASN A 61 10.35 -63.23 62.06
C ASN A 61 10.51 -62.15 60.98
N GLY A 62 10.06 -62.45 59.76
CA GLY A 62 9.98 -61.50 58.64
C GLY A 62 8.97 -60.37 58.89
N GLY A 63 9.14 -59.25 58.18
CA GLY A 63 8.20 -58.13 58.21
C GLY A 63 6.88 -58.49 57.52
N THR A 64 5.81 -57.76 57.86
CA THR A 64 4.50 -57.95 57.23
C THR A 64 4.19 -56.79 56.28
N ASN A 65 3.55 -57.08 55.15
CA ASN A 65 3.13 -56.07 54.19
C ASN A 65 1.89 -55.31 54.68
N PRO A 66 1.76 -54.02 54.33
CA PRO A 66 0.52 -53.28 54.58
C PRO A 66 -0.64 -53.91 53.81
N ARG A 67 -1.82 -53.92 54.45
CA ARG A 67 -3.07 -54.38 53.85
C ARG A 67 -3.97 -53.17 53.67
N GLN A 68 -4.26 -52.83 52.43
CA GLN A 68 -5.10 -51.69 52.08
C GLN A 68 -6.16 -52.11 51.06
N ILE A 69 -7.34 -51.52 51.14
CA ILE A 69 -8.44 -51.70 50.19
C ILE A 69 -8.75 -50.34 49.57
N GLY A 70 -8.71 -50.23 48.24
CA GLY A 70 -9.10 -49.01 47.53
C GLY A 70 -10.62 -48.82 47.54
N LEU A 71 -11.07 -47.57 47.65
CA LEU A 71 -12.50 -47.19 47.64
C LEU A 71 -13.00 -46.77 46.24
N GLY A 72 -12.29 -47.19 45.17
CA GLY A 72 -12.64 -46.88 43.78
C GLY A 72 -11.85 -45.70 43.21
N ALA A 73 -12.44 -45.00 42.25
CA ALA A 73 -11.85 -43.88 41.53
C ALA A 73 -12.87 -42.73 41.38
N SER A 74 -12.39 -41.53 41.06
CA SER A 74 -13.20 -40.35 40.73
C SER A 74 -12.66 -39.66 39.47
N THR A 75 -13.47 -38.84 38.80
CA THR A 75 -13.00 -37.94 37.74
C THR A 75 -12.12 -36.86 38.36
N ALA A 76 -10.89 -36.75 37.90
CA ALA A 76 -9.96 -35.69 38.32
C ALA A 76 -10.18 -34.43 37.49
N ALA A 77 -10.24 -34.58 36.16
CA ALA A 77 -10.48 -33.49 35.22
C ALA A 77 -10.93 -34.03 33.85
N ILE A 78 -11.60 -33.19 33.07
CA ILE A 78 -11.78 -33.37 31.62
C ILE A 78 -10.92 -32.30 30.97
N LEU A 79 -9.83 -32.72 30.33
CA LEU A 79 -8.85 -31.80 29.72
C LEU A 79 -9.06 -31.71 28.23
N LYS A 80 -8.89 -30.51 27.68
CA LYS A 80 -8.93 -30.28 26.23
C LYS A 80 -7.53 -30.49 25.66
N ASP A 81 -7.41 -31.25 24.59
CA ASP A 81 -6.14 -31.42 23.89
C ASP A 81 -5.99 -30.30 22.85
N PHE A 82 -5.18 -29.28 23.16
CA PHE A 82 -4.91 -28.15 22.28
C PHE A 82 -3.84 -28.41 21.21
N THR A 83 -3.40 -29.67 21.04
CA THR A 83 -2.52 -30.03 19.91
C THR A 83 -3.18 -29.67 18.58
N GLN A 84 -2.34 -29.33 17.60
CA GLN A 84 -2.82 -28.89 16.29
C GLN A 84 -3.47 -30.05 15.53
N GLY A 85 -4.59 -29.76 14.86
CA GLY A 85 -5.20 -30.69 13.91
C GLY A 85 -4.49 -30.68 12.55
N SER A 86 -4.95 -31.51 11.62
CA SER A 86 -4.46 -31.45 10.24
C SER A 86 -4.93 -30.15 9.57
N VAL A 87 -4.05 -29.52 8.78
CA VAL A 87 -4.37 -28.31 8.03
C VAL A 87 -4.62 -28.67 6.57
N THR A 88 -5.79 -28.32 6.05
CA THR A 88 -6.18 -28.56 4.65
C THR A 88 -6.30 -27.25 3.89
N ASN A 89 -5.94 -27.26 2.60
CA ASN A 89 -6.13 -26.09 1.74
C ASN A 89 -7.62 -25.82 1.50
N SER A 90 -8.00 -24.55 1.46
CA SER A 90 -9.31 -24.05 1.08
C SER A 90 -9.21 -23.27 -0.24
N THR A 91 -10.36 -23.08 -0.90
CA THR A 91 -10.49 -22.22 -2.08
C THR A 91 -10.81 -20.77 -1.72
N SER A 92 -11.21 -20.48 -0.47
CA SER A 92 -11.52 -19.12 -0.05
C SER A 92 -10.28 -18.41 0.50
N PRO A 93 -9.94 -17.19 0.04
CA PRO A 93 -8.82 -16.42 0.58
C PRO A 93 -9.06 -15.93 2.02
N SER A 94 -10.32 -15.87 2.45
CA SER A 94 -10.71 -15.50 3.82
C SER A 94 -10.56 -16.63 4.83
N ASP A 95 -10.35 -17.87 4.38
CA ASP A 95 -10.14 -19.00 5.28
C ASP A 95 -8.69 -19.01 5.78
N LEU A 96 -8.55 -19.00 7.10
CA LEU A 96 -7.27 -18.92 7.79
C LEU A 96 -7.06 -20.13 8.70
N ALA A 97 -5.85 -20.67 8.71
CA ALA A 97 -5.42 -21.67 9.68
C ALA A 97 -4.24 -21.12 10.49
N ILE A 98 -4.18 -21.45 11.78
CA ILE A 98 -3.02 -21.13 12.61
C ILE A 98 -2.05 -22.30 12.55
N GLN A 99 -0.79 -22.03 12.23
CA GLN A 99 0.30 -23.00 12.30
C GLN A 99 1.11 -22.81 13.58
N GLY A 100 0.78 -23.60 14.61
CA GLY A 100 1.40 -23.56 15.92
C GLY A 100 0.42 -23.27 17.06
N GLU A 101 0.90 -22.54 18.07
CA GLU A 101 0.09 -22.09 19.22
C GLU A 101 -0.61 -20.76 18.92
N GLY A 102 -1.69 -20.45 19.65
CA GLY A 102 -2.46 -19.21 19.47
C GLY A 102 -3.94 -19.44 19.17
N PHE A 103 -4.71 -18.37 19.22
CA PHE A 103 -6.14 -18.31 18.90
C PHE A 103 -6.44 -17.02 18.14
N PHE A 104 -7.35 -17.07 17.18
CA PHE A 104 -7.92 -15.86 16.58
C PHE A 104 -8.70 -15.10 17.65
N VAL A 105 -8.56 -13.77 17.64
CA VAL A 105 -9.29 -12.88 18.53
C VAL A 105 -10.54 -12.41 17.79
N LEU A 106 -11.70 -12.67 18.37
CA LEU A 106 -13.00 -12.34 17.80
C LEU A 106 -13.77 -11.46 18.79
N GLU A 107 -14.58 -10.55 18.29
CA GLU A 107 -15.44 -9.68 19.09
C GLU A 107 -16.91 -10.02 18.87
N GLY A 108 -17.63 -10.32 19.95
CA GLY A 108 -19.07 -10.55 19.96
C GLY A 108 -19.84 -9.46 20.71
N ASN A 109 -21.15 -9.65 20.88
CA ASN A 109 -21.97 -8.73 21.69
C ASN A 109 -21.70 -8.86 23.20
N GLU A 110 -21.14 -10.00 23.62
CA GLU A 110 -20.81 -10.32 25.01
C GLU A 110 -19.31 -10.11 25.32
N GLY A 111 -18.58 -9.44 24.44
CA GLY A 111 -17.14 -9.18 24.53
C GLY A 111 -16.28 -10.12 23.68
N GLN A 112 -14.98 -10.10 23.98
CA GLN A 112 -13.95 -10.87 23.27
C GLN A 112 -14.08 -12.38 23.48
N VAL A 113 -13.95 -13.12 22.39
CA VAL A 113 -13.89 -14.59 22.35
C VAL A 113 -12.74 -15.05 21.47
N TYR A 114 -12.28 -16.26 21.71
CA TYR A 114 -11.05 -16.81 21.12
C TYR A 114 -11.37 -18.10 20.41
N SER A 115 -10.92 -18.27 19.16
CA SER A 115 -11.22 -19.48 18.39
C SER A 115 -10.01 -19.99 17.62
N ARG A 116 -10.00 -21.29 17.36
CA ARG A 116 -9.08 -21.95 16.42
C ARG A 116 -9.69 -22.11 15.03
N ALA A 117 -11.02 -22.02 14.92
CA ALA A 117 -11.69 -22.06 13.64
C ALA A 117 -11.46 -20.74 12.90
N GLY A 118 -10.94 -20.82 11.68
CA GLY A 118 -10.70 -19.66 10.83
C GLY A 118 -11.47 -19.69 9.52
N ASN A 119 -12.68 -20.23 9.53
CA ASN A 119 -13.60 -20.17 8.39
C ASN A 119 -14.33 -18.81 8.35
N PHE A 120 -13.60 -17.77 7.96
CA PHE A 120 -14.13 -16.40 7.92
C PHE A 120 -14.73 -16.04 6.57
N ARG A 121 -15.61 -15.05 6.57
CA ARG A 121 -16.24 -14.46 5.38
C ARG A 121 -16.44 -12.97 5.58
N LEU A 122 -16.55 -12.23 4.48
CA LEU A 122 -16.92 -10.83 4.52
C LEU A 122 -18.44 -10.70 4.67
N ASN A 123 -18.89 -9.81 5.55
CA ASN A 123 -20.29 -9.42 5.64
C ASN A 123 -20.60 -8.23 4.70
N SER A 124 -21.85 -7.75 4.70
CA SER A 124 -22.26 -6.60 3.87
C SER A 124 -21.62 -5.28 4.26
N ALA A 125 -21.00 -5.19 5.43
CA ALA A 125 -20.25 -4.03 5.89
C ALA A 125 -18.74 -4.20 5.66
N ASN A 126 -18.34 -5.17 4.81
CA ASN A 126 -16.95 -5.47 4.49
C ASN A 126 -16.09 -5.89 5.69
N LEU A 127 -16.71 -6.31 6.79
CA LEU A 127 -16.02 -6.82 7.98
C LEU A 127 -15.75 -8.31 7.85
N LEU A 128 -14.56 -8.74 8.28
CA LEU A 128 -14.22 -10.16 8.36
C LEU A 128 -14.92 -10.77 9.57
N VAL A 129 -15.85 -11.69 9.32
CA VAL A 129 -16.67 -12.34 10.35
C VAL A 129 -16.61 -13.86 10.25
N ASP A 130 -16.79 -14.51 11.39
CA ASP A 130 -17.00 -15.95 11.44
C ASP A 130 -18.44 -16.32 10.97
N PRO A 131 -18.78 -17.62 10.88
CA PRO A 131 -20.13 -18.01 10.47
C PRO A 131 -21.23 -17.57 11.43
N GLN A 132 -20.91 -17.26 12.70
CA GLN A 132 -21.83 -16.78 13.72
C GLN A 132 -21.99 -15.26 13.74
N GLY A 133 -21.19 -14.53 12.95
CA GLY A 133 -21.18 -13.07 12.89
C GLY A 133 -20.26 -12.40 13.91
N LEU A 134 -19.40 -13.15 14.58
CA LEU A 134 -18.32 -12.62 15.43
C LEU A 134 -17.26 -11.98 14.54
N ARG A 135 -16.79 -10.78 14.91
CA ARG A 135 -15.90 -9.97 14.08
C ARG A 135 -14.45 -10.24 14.40
N VAL A 136 -13.60 -10.46 13.40
CA VAL A 136 -12.16 -10.66 13.59
C VAL A 136 -11.51 -9.36 14.01
N GLN A 137 -10.77 -9.42 15.12
CA GLN A 137 -9.99 -8.29 15.63
C GLN A 137 -8.58 -8.30 15.08
N GLY A 138 -8.02 -7.11 14.92
CA GLY A 138 -6.63 -6.93 14.53
C GLY A 138 -6.16 -5.49 14.66
N TYR A 139 -5.01 -5.22 14.08
CA TYR A 139 -4.48 -3.87 13.96
C TYR A 139 -4.95 -3.24 12.66
N GLY A 140 -5.54 -2.05 12.75
CA GLY A 140 -5.95 -1.25 11.60
C GLY A 140 -4.77 -0.53 10.94
N VAL A 141 -5.07 0.28 9.93
CA VAL A 141 -4.10 1.14 9.25
C VAL A 141 -4.47 2.62 9.41
N ASP A 142 -3.46 3.50 9.31
CA ASP A 142 -3.65 4.94 9.19
C ASP A 142 -4.01 5.37 7.75
N ASP A 143 -4.22 6.68 7.54
CA ASP A 143 -4.56 7.26 6.23
C ASP A 143 -3.46 7.04 5.16
N GLN A 144 -2.25 6.65 5.58
CA GLN A 144 -1.13 6.32 4.70
C GLN A 144 -0.91 4.81 4.56
N PHE A 145 -1.87 3.98 5.00
CA PHE A 145 -1.84 2.52 4.93
C PHE A 145 -0.74 1.87 5.80
N ASN A 146 -0.24 2.55 6.84
CA ASN A 146 0.70 1.96 7.80
C ASN A 146 -0.04 1.32 8.96
N LEU A 147 0.45 0.17 9.44
CA LEU A 147 -0.16 -0.56 10.55
C LEU A 147 -0.07 0.21 11.87
N VAL A 148 -1.21 0.36 12.54
CA VAL A 148 -1.34 0.98 13.86
C VAL A 148 -1.51 -0.11 14.92
N THR A 149 -0.42 -0.45 15.61
CA THR A 149 -0.38 -1.57 16.57
C THR A 149 -0.80 -1.20 18.00
N THR A 150 -1.33 0.00 18.21
CA THR A 150 -1.63 0.53 19.56
C THR A 150 -3.00 0.13 20.09
N THR A 151 -3.96 -0.16 19.21
CA THR A 151 -5.34 -0.51 19.56
C THR A 151 -5.88 -1.60 18.65
N LEU A 152 -6.70 -2.49 19.22
CA LEU A 152 -7.45 -3.47 18.42
C LEU A 152 -8.69 -2.83 17.80
N THR A 153 -8.90 -3.14 16.52
CA THR A 153 -10.03 -2.70 15.73
C THR A 153 -10.59 -3.87 14.92
N ASP A 154 -11.85 -3.75 14.51
CA ASP A 154 -12.48 -4.71 13.61
C ASP A 154 -11.78 -4.67 12.23
N ILE A 155 -11.40 -5.83 11.70
CA ILE A 155 -10.78 -5.92 10.38
C ILE A 155 -11.82 -5.67 9.28
N THR A 156 -11.57 -4.63 8.47
CA THR A 156 -12.42 -4.21 7.36
C THR A 156 -11.67 -4.34 6.04
N ILE A 157 -12.30 -4.96 5.03
CA ILE A 157 -11.75 -5.17 3.68
C ILE A 157 -12.77 -4.65 2.65
N PRO A 158 -12.77 -3.34 2.34
CA PRO A 158 -13.78 -2.68 1.50
C PRO A 158 -13.62 -2.97 0.01
N LEU A 159 -13.94 -4.20 -0.42
CA LEU A 159 -13.88 -4.62 -1.81
C LEU A 159 -14.83 -3.77 -2.69
N GLY A 160 -14.30 -3.24 -3.79
CA GLY A 160 -15.06 -2.47 -4.78
C GLY A 160 -15.50 -1.06 -4.36
N GLU A 161 -15.21 -0.62 -3.14
CA GLU A 161 -15.55 0.73 -2.66
C GLU A 161 -14.33 1.61 -2.44
N LEU A 162 -13.20 1.02 -2.03
CA LEU A 162 -11.98 1.75 -1.76
C LEU A 162 -11.26 2.08 -3.07
N ASN A 163 -11.18 3.37 -3.37
CA ASN A 163 -10.44 3.89 -4.50
C ASN A 163 -9.15 4.55 -4.00
N VAL A 164 -8.02 4.12 -4.55
CA VAL A 164 -6.70 4.65 -4.18
C VAL A 164 -5.96 5.02 -5.46
N ALA A 165 -5.53 6.28 -5.51
CA ALA A 165 -4.53 6.72 -6.47
C ALA A 165 -3.15 6.77 -5.80
N GLN A 166 -2.10 6.75 -6.60
CA GLN A 166 -0.74 6.96 -6.12
C GLN A 166 -0.12 8.09 -6.90
N ARG A 167 0.32 9.12 -6.18
CA ARG A 167 1.11 10.19 -6.79
C ARG A 167 2.43 9.65 -7.32
N THR A 168 2.88 10.17 -8.45
CA THR A 168 4.24 9.92 -8.93
C THR A 168 5.24 10.61 -8.02
N GLN A 169 6.21 9.87 -7.50
CA GLN A 169 7.36 10.38 -6.75
C GLN A 169 8.67 10.11 -7.47
N ASN A 170 8.74 9.02 -8.24
CA ASN A 170 9.93 8.61 -8.97
C ASN A 170 9.58 8.25 -10.41
N ILE A 171 10.39 8.74 -11.34
CA ILE A 171 10.33 8.38 -12.75
C ILE A 171 11.71 7.93 -13.22
N SER A 172 11.74 6.96 -14.13
CA SER A 172 12.94 6.55 -14.84
C SER A 172 12.73 6.76 -16.32
N LEU A 173 13.66 7.46 -16.95
CA LEU A 173 13.65 7.67 -18.39
C LEU A 173 14.77 6.86 -19.04
N ASP A 174 14.50 6.38 -20.24
CA ASP A 174 15.46 5.72 -21.11
C ASP A 174 15.49 6.38 -22.48
N GLY A 175 16.44 5.93 -23.29
CA GLY A 175 16.62 6.43 -24.64
C GLY A 175 18.07 6.50 -25.05
N ALA A 176 18.28 7.02 -26.25
CA ALA A 176 19.60 7.18 -26.83
C ALA A 176 19.71 8.59 -27.39
N LEU A 177 20.64 9.39 -26.86
CA LEU A 177 20.91 10.74 -27.33
C LEU A 177 22.08 10.72 -28.31
N LEU A 178 21.99 11.50 -29.39
CA LEU A 178 22.96 11.51 -30.47
C LEU A 178 24.15 12.44 -30.14
N PRO A 179 25.34 11.90 -29.82
CA PRO A 179 26.49 12.74 -29.46
C PRO A 179 27.19 13.34 -30.67
N THR A 180 26.85 12.94 -31.91
CA THR A 180 27.50 13.43 -33.14
C THR A 180 26.78 14.61 -33.79
N GLY A 181 25.67 15.07 -33.21
CA GLY A 181 24.94 16.23 -33.68
C GLY A 181 25.71 17.55 -33.51
N GLU A 182 25.13 18.63 -34.03
CA GLU A 182 25.63 19.99 -33.79
C GLU A 182 25.35 20.40 -32.34
N ALA A 183 26.30 21.05 -31.67
CA ALA A 183 26.06 21.61 -30.33
C ALA A 183 25.15 22.85 -30.44
N GLY A 184 24.12 22.91 -29.61
CA GLY A 184 23.18 24.02 -29.49
C GLY A 184 23.82 25.20 -28.78
N THR A 185 24.40 26.09 -29.57
CA THR A 185 25.05 27.31 -29.10
C THR A 185 24.18 28.54 -29.26
N GLN A 186 23.03 28.45 -29.93
CA GLN A 186 22.20 29.60 -30.28
C GLN A 186 20.71 29.28 -30.11
N GLY A 187 19.97 30.24 -29.54
CA GLY A 187 18.51 30.24 -29.51
C GLY A 187 17.93 31.05 -30.68
N SER A 188 16.61 30.98 -30.83
CA SER A 188 15.92 31.85 -31.79
C SER A 188 15.76 33.27 -31.22
N ILE A 189 15.96 34.30 -32.05
CA ILE A 189 15.78 35.70 -31.65
C ILE A 189 14.76 36.34 -32.58
N LEU A 190 13.69 36.86 -32.00
CA LEU A 190 12.60 37.53 -32.70
C LEU A 190 12.41 38.93 -32.13
N ASP A 191 12.37 39.93 -33.00
CA ASP A 191 12.09 41.31 -32.62
C ASP A 191 10.74 41.75 -33.18
N SER A 192 9.92 42.38 -32.35
CA SER A 192 8.62 42.91 -32.77
C SER A 192 8.78 44.13 -33.67
N ALA A 193 7.72 44.46 -34.39
CA ALA A 193 7.55 45.80 -34.94
C ALA A 193 7.63 46.85 -33.82
N THR A 194 8.02 48.08 -34.19
CA THR A 194 8.16 49.17 -33.23
C THR A 194 6.84 49.46 -32.53
N ILE A 195 6.89 49.44 -31.20
CA ILE A 195 5.82 49.90 -30.31
C ILE A 195 6.21 51.24 -29.68
N GLN A 196 5.23 52.04 -29.31
CA GLN A 196 5.47 53.38 -28.76
C GLN A 196 4.44 53.82 -27.72
N VAL A 197 4.76 54.89 -27.00
CA VAL A 197 3.84 55.62 -26.11
C VAL A 197 3.65 57.05 -26.58
N ALA A 198 2.45 57.61 -26.37
CA ALA A 198 2.14 58.98 -26.78
C ALA A 198 3.02 60.03 -26.09
N SER A 199 3.41 59.79 -24.84
CA SER A 199 4.29 60.65 -24.06
C SER A 199 4.97 59.88 -22.92
N GLY A 200 6.17 60.31 -22.52
CA GLY A 200 6.93 59.66 -21.45
C GLY A 200 8.01 58.72 -21.99
N THR A 201 8.42 57.75 -21.17
CA THR A 201 9.38 56.72 -21.56
C THR A 201 8.68 55.37 -21.54
N LEU A 202 8.83 54.60 -22.62
CA LEU A 202 8.33 53.24 -22.68
C LEU A 202 9.17 52.37 -21.73
N THR A 203 8.52 51.75 -20.76
CA THR A 203 9.15 50.85 -19.78
C THR A 203 8.28 49.62 -19.58
N THR A 204 8.80 48.61 -18.90
CA THR A 204 8.01 47.41 -18.57
C THR A 204 6.80 47.71 -17.67
N ALA A 205 6.82 48.83 -16.94
CA ALA A 205 5.70 49.28 -16.10
C ALA A 205 4.64 50.11 -16.85
N THR A 206 4.84 50.37 -18.15
CA THR A 206 3.85 51.07 -18.98
C THR A 206 2.57 50.25 -19.08
N LEU A 207 1.40 50.88 -18.94
CA LEU A 207 0.10 50.23 -19.07
C LEU A 207 -0.15 49.78 -20.51
N LEU A 208 -0.74 48.59 -20.70
CA LEU A 208 -1.03 48.06 -22.03
C LEU A 208 -1.98 48.96 -22.84
N SER A 209 -2.90 49.66 -22.17
CA SER A 209 -3.83 50.62 -22.80
C SER A 209 -3.14 51.82 -23.45
N ASP A 210 -1.91 52.13 -23.02
CA ASP A 210 -1.14 53.29 -23.49
C ASP A 210 -0.13 52.90 -24.59
N VAL A 211 -0.04 51.59 -24.91
CA VAL A 211 0.86 51.06 -25.93
C VAL A 211 0.23 51.22 -27.32
N LEU A 212 0.97 51.89 -28.18
CA LEU A 212 0.61 52.19 -29.56
C LEU A 212 1.49 51.39 -30.53
N ASP A 213 0.97 51.08 -31.70
CA ASP A 213 1.75 50.56 -32.81
C ASP A 213 2.66 51.63 -33.44
N GLY A 214 3.53 51.24 -34.38
CA GLY A 214 4.39 52.19 -35.11
C GLY A 214 3.63 53.26 -35.92
N GLY A 215 2.33 53.07 -36.16
CA GLY A 215 1.40 54.01 -36.78
C GLY A 215 0.64 54.92 -35.80
N ALA A 216 0.90 54.80 -34.50
CA ALA A 216 0.25 55.51 -33.41
C ALA A 216 -1.24 55.14 -33.16
N ALA A 217 -1.64 53.90 -33.47
CA ALA A 217 -2.93 53.32 -33.09
C ALA A 217 -2.80 52.46 -31.83
N ASN A 218 -3.82 52.42 -30.97
CA ASN A 218 -3.83 51.57 -29.78
C ASN A 218 -3.77 50.09 -30.18
N LEU A 219 -2.86 49.34 -29.57
CA LEU A 219 -2.72 47.89 -29.79
C LEU A 219 -3.67 47.07 -28.91
N PHE A 220 -4.00 47.58 -27.73
CA PHE A 220 -4.80 46.87 -26.72
C PHE A 220 -5.85 47.80 -26.12
N THR A 221 -7.03 47.27 -25.79
CA THR A 221 -8.04 48.01 -25.02
C THR A 221 -8.42 47.30 -23.72
N VAL A 222 -8.79 48.09 -22.70
CA VAL A 222 -9.14 47.55 -21.38
C VAL A 222 -10.46 46.79 -21.47
N GLY A 223 -10.46 45.55 -20.95
CA GLY A 223 -11.60 44.65 -20.96
C GLY A 223 -11.54 43.55 -22.02
N GLU A 224 -10.51 43.55 -22.87
CA GLU A 224 -10.26 42.49 -23.85
C GLU A 224 -9.45 41.33 -23.23
N THR A 225 -9.67 40.11 -23.73
CA THR A 225 -8.83 38.94 -23.40
C THR A 225 -7.84 38.69 -24.53
N LEU A 226 -6.56 38.79 -24.22
CA LEU A 226 -5.48 38.39 -25.12
C LEU A 226 -5.35 36.88 -25.09
N SER A 227 -5.19 36.26 -26.26
CA SER A 227 -4.88 34.85 -26.42
C SER A 227 -3.69 34.72 -27.35
N LEU A 228 -2.62 34.08 -26.87
CA LEU A 228 -1.39 33.84 -27.60
C LEU A 228 -1.23 32.34 -27.87
N ALA A 229 -1.19 31.95 -29.14
CA ALA A 229 -0.98 30.56 -29.60
C ALA A 229 0.27 30.47 -30.49
N PRO A 230 1.48 30.50 -29.90
CA PRO A 230 2.71 30.55 -30.66
C PRO A 230 3.13 29.16 -31.14
N ARG A 231 4.22 29.10 -31.92
CA ARG A 231 4.83 27.85 -32.36
C ARG A 231 6.23 27.64 -31.78
N LYS A 232 6.53 26.40 -31.39
CA LYS A 232 7.84 25.95 -30.88
C LYS A 232 8.22 24.63 -31.56
N GLY A 233 9.38 24.58 -32.22
CA GLY A 233 9.87 23.39 -32.94
C GLY A 233 8.89 22.90 -34.01
N ALA A 234 8.30 23.82 -34.78
CA ALA A 234 7.23 23.58 -35.78
C ALA A 234 5.88 23.05 -35.22
N ARG A 235 5.71 22.98 -33.90
CA ARG A 235 4.46 22.59 -33.23
C ARG A 235 3.68 23.83 -32.82
N THR A 236 2.36 23.77 -32.88
CA THR A 236 1.50 24.80 -32.27
C THR A 236 1.32 24.46 -30.79
N LEU A 237 1.56 25.44 -29.91
CA LEU A 237 1.36 25.30 -28.47
C LEU A 237 -0.09 25.65 -28.10
N ASP A 238 -0.52 25.18 -26.93
CA ASP A 238 -1.85 25.52 -26.43
C ASP A 238 -1.94 27.01 -26.11
N PRO A 239 -3.09 27.66 -26.37
CA PRO A 239 -3.23 29.09 -26.18
C PRO A 239 -3.18 29.47 -24.71
N VAL A 240 -2.32 30.43 -24.36
CA VAL A 240 -2.31 31.06 -23.03
C VAL A 240 -3.02 32.41 -23.14
N THR A 241 -3.79 32.75 -22.10
CA THR A 241 -4.66 33.93 -22.09
C THR A 241 -4.30 34.93 -21.00
N LEU A 242 -4.46 36.22 -21.28
CA LEU A 242 -4.28 37.33 -20.35
C LEU A 242 -5.43 38.34 -20.50
N ASP A 243 -6.12 38.63 -19.39
CA ASP A 243 -7.13 39.69 -19.37
C ASP A 243 -6.49 41.08 -19.24
N VAL A 244 -6.82 42.00 -20.15
CA VAL A 244 -6.32 43.37 -20.11
C VAL A 244 -7.16 44.19 -19.13
N THR A 245 -6.62 44.40 -17.94
CA THR A 245 -7.21 45.21 -16.88
C THR A 245 -6.64 46.63 -16.86
N THR A 246 -7.19 47.50 -16.02
CA THR A 246 -6.64 48.86 -15.81
C THR A 246 -5.24 48.87 -15.19
N THR A 247 -4.75 47.73 -14.70
CA THR A 247 -3.44 47.56 -14.08
C THR A 247 -2.49 46.70 -14.90
N SER A 248 -2.94 46.12 -16.02
CA SER A 248 -2.11 45.26 -16.86
C SER A 248 -1.04 46.10 -17.57
N THR A 249 0.21 45.66 -17.46
CA THR A 249 1.41 46.35 -17.94
C THR A 249 2.11 45.59 -19.05
N VAL A 250 3.09 46.23 -19.69
CA VAL A 250 3.99 45.57 -20.65
C VAL A 250 4.69 44.38 -20.00
N ALA A 251 5.02 44.42 -18.71
CA ALA A 251 5.59 43.29 -17.99
C ALA A 251 4.67 42.05 -18.00
N ASP A 252 3.36 42.24 -17.88
CA ASP A 252 2.39 41.13 -17.92
C ASP A 252 2.28 40.53 -19.33
N LEU A 253 2.42 41.37 -20.37
CA LEU A 253 2.49 40.90 -21.76
C LEU A 253 3.80 40.13 -22.02
N LEU A 254 4.94 40.59 -21.48
CA LEU A 254 6.20 39.85 -21.58
C LEU A 254 6.10 38.50 -20.85
N ALA A 255 5.49 38.47 -19.66
CA ALA A 255 5.22 37.23 -18.94
C ALA A 255 4.29 36.28 -19.71
N LEU A 256 3.26 36.79 -20.39
CA LEU A 256 2.42 35.99 -21.28
C LEU A 256 3.25 35.32 -22.39
N TYR A 257 4.19 36.03 -23.00
CA TYR A 257 5.09 35.46 -24.01
C TYR A 257 6.03 34.41 -23.41
N GLU A 258 6.62 34.68 -22.24
CA GLU A 258 7.51 33.73 -21.55
C GLU A 258 6.77 32.43 -21.18
N ASP A 259 5.56 32.56 -20.64
CA ASP A 259 4.71 31.44 -20.22
C ASP A 259 4.19 30.63 -21.40
N ALA A 260 3.67 31.29 -22.44
CA ALA A 260 3.15 30.61 -23.63
C ALA A 260 4.24 29.85 -24.41
N LEU A 261 5.48 30.34 -24.38
CA LEU A 261 6.62 29.73 -25.07
C LEU A 261 7.42 28.75 -24.18
N GLY A 262 7.16 28.70 -22.88
CA GLY A 262 7.94 27.91 -21.91
C GLY A 262 9.42 28.27 -21.98
N LEU A 263 9.73 29.56 -21.78
CA LEU A 263 11.11 30.04 -21.81
C LEU A 263 11.76 29.87 -20.44
N HIS A 264 12.79 29.03 -20.36
CA HIS A 264 13.59 28.96 -19.13
C HIS A 264 14.51 30.18 -19.03
N THR A 265 14.03 31.21 -18.33
CA THR A 265 14.73 32.48 -18.13
C THR A 265 15.95 32.34 -17.21
N GLY A 266 16.90 33.27 -17.30
CA GLY A 266 18.11 33.30 -16.46
C GLY A 266 19.38 32.69 -17.08
N GLY A 267 19.27 32.08 -18.26
CA GLY A 267 20.40 31.72 -19.12
C GLY A 267 20.74 32.82 -20.12
N THR A 268 21.91 32.73 -20.75
CA THR A 268 22.28 33.58 -21.89
C THR A 268 22.61 32.74 -23.11
N VAL A 269 22.18 33.16 -24.28
CA VAL A 269 22.60 32.59 -25.56
C VAL A 269 23.49 33.60 -26.31
N PRO A 270 24.52 33.15 -27.03
CA PRO A 270 25.24 33.95 -28.01
C PRO A 270 24.28 34.69 -28.94
N ASP A 271 24.51 36.00 -29.07
CA ASP A 271 23.85 36.83 -30.05
C ASP A 271 24.84 37.17 -31.16
N VAL A 272 24.53 36.67 -32.35
CA VAL A 272 25.29 36.92 -33.58
C VAL A 272 24.47 37.72 -34.59
N SER A 273 23.29 38.21 -34.21
CA SER A 273 22.38 38.94 -35.09
C SER A 273 22.98 40.26 -35.60
N ASP A 274 23.86 40.88 -34.81
CA ASP A 274 24.57 42.12 -35.12
C ASP A 274 26.01 41.94 -35.63
N GLY A 275 26.51 40.69 -35.67
CA GLY A 275 27.88 40.36 -36.04
C GLY A 275 28.97 40.80 -35.05
N ALA A 276 28.61 41.34 -33.89
CA ALA A 276 29.53 41.79 -32.84
C ALA A 276 29.88 40.69 -31.81
N GLY A 277 29.11 39.60 -31.77
CA GLY A 277 29.41 38.38 -31.00
C GLY A 277 29.19 38.54 -29.49
N GLY A 278 28.03 39.08 -29.10
CA GLY A 278 27.62 39.25 -27.70
C GLY A 278 26.88 38.03 -27.13
N THR A 279 26.31 38.20 -25.94
CA THR A 279 25.35 37.26 -25.35
C THR A 279 24.09 38.01 -24.96
N VAL A 280 22.93 37.40 -25.18
CA VAL A 280 21.61 37.95 -24.82
C VAL A 280 20.91 36.99 -23.86
N ALA A 281 20.17 37.55 -22.91
CA ALA A 281 19.42 36.77 -21.93
C ALA A 281 18.22 36.06 -22.60
N VAL A 282 18.01 34.80 -22.26
CA VAL A 282 16.82 34.04 -22.67
C VAL A 282 15.60 34.58 -21.92
N GLY A 283 14.52 34.86 -22.64
CA GLY A 283 13.30 35.46 -22.12
C GLY A 283 12.68 36.48 -23.08
N ALA A 284 11.60 37.11 -22.63
CA ALA A 284 10.97 38.22 -23.34
C ALA A 284 11.40 39.54 -22.67
N SER A 285 11.98 40.44 -23.45
CA SER A 285 12.46 41.72 -22.95
C SER A 285 12.00 42.88 -23.82
N LEU A 286 12.05 44.07 -23.25
CA LEU A 286 11.72 45.31 -23.92
C LEU A 286 13.02 46.10 -24.18
N ASP A 287 13.38 46.26 -25.44
CA ASP A 287 14.42 47.20 -25.85
C ASP A 287 13.75 48.54 -26.23
N ALA A 288 13.76 49.48 -25.30
CA ALA A 288 13.13 50.79 -25.47
C ALA A 288 14.14 51.93 -25.39
N THR A 289 14.04 52.85 -26.35
CA THR A 289 14.79 54.11 -26.34
C THR A 289 13.81 55.28 -26.40
N GLY A 290 13.57 55.92 -25.25
CA GLY A 290 12.64 57.06 -25.16
C GLY A 290 11.18 56.62 -25.29
N THR A 291 10.45 57.17 -26.25
CA THR A 291 9.02 56.88 -26.48
C THR A 291 8.78 55.65 -27.35
N THR A 292 9.81 55.07 -27.97
CA THR A 292 9.72 53.95 -28.92
C THR A 292 10.56 52.76 -28.44
N GLY A 293 10.15 51.55 -28.77
CA GLY A 293 10.91 50.33 -28.48
C GLY A 293 10.43 49.12 -29.28
N THR A 294 11.10 47.99 -29.10
CA THR A 294 10.77 46.68 -29.66
C THR A 294 10.73 45.64 -28.56
N ILE A 295 9.81 44.68 -28.68
CA ILE A 295 9.78 43.49 -27.83
C ILE A 295 10.70 42.47 -28.46
N GLN A 296 11.72 42.06 -27.73
CA GLN A 296 12.65 41.02 -28.14
C GLN A 296 12.30 39.73 -27.40
N ILE A 297 12.13 38.64 -28.15
CA ILE A 297 11.91 37.29 -27.63
C ILE A 297 13.14 36.47 -27.98
N VAL A 298 13.81 35.97 -26.95
CA VAL A 298 14.99 35.12 -27.09
C VAL A 298 14.68 33.74 -26.55
N GLY A 299 14.70 32.75 -27.43
CA GLY A 299 14.44 31.35 -27.11
C GLY A 299 15.63 30.61 -26.52
N ASN A 300 15.35 29.47 -25.91
CA ASN A 300 16.37 28.52 -25.49
C ASN A 300 17.10 27.92 -26.71
N ALA A 301 18.33 27.45 -26.52
CA ALA A 301 19.07 26.73 -27.56
C ALA A 301 18.41 25.39 -27.92
N GLY A 302 18.69 24.89 -29.13
CA GLY A 302 18.15 23.64 -29.67
C GLY A 302 17.11 23.84 -30.76
N THR A 303 17.16 23.04 -31.83
CA THR A 303 16.20 23.13 -32.96
C THR A 303 14.75 22.87 -32.55
N VAL A 304 14.49 22.02 -31.55
CA VAL A 304 13.16 21.78 -30.98
C VAL A 304 12.60 23.02 -30.26
N HIS A 305 13.49 23.91 -29.79
CA HIS A 305 13.13 25.17 -29.15
C HIS A 305 13.08 26.34 -30.11
N GLU A 306 13.11 26.10 -31.42
CA GLU A 306 12.92 27.16 -32.39
C GLU A 306 11.54 27.80 -32.25
N ILE A 307 11.50 29.11 -32.04
CA ILE A 307 10.28 29.88 -31.84
C ILE A 307 9.84 30.49 -33.17
N ASP A 308 8.55 30.40 -33.44
CA ASP A 308 7.88 31.08 -34.53
C ASP A 308 6.64 31.80 -33.99
N VAL A 309 6.60 33.12 -34.16
CA VAL A 309 5.43 33.95 -33.86
C VAL A 309 4.98 34.63 -35.14
N ALA A 310 3.88 34.13 -35.71
CA ALA A 310 3.28 34.65 -36.93
C ALA A 310 2.22 35.72 -36.64
N THR A 311 1.90 36.52 -37.65
CA THR A 311 0.77 37.46 -37.58
C THR A 311 -0.53 36.68 -37.47
N GLY A 312 -1.25 36.85 -36.36
CA GLY A 312 -2.45 36.07 -36.03
C GLY A 312 -2.30 35.13 -34.84
N ASP A 313 -1.07 34.86 -34.38
CA ASP A 313 -0.86 34.02 -33.19
C ASP A 313 -1.24 34.76 -31.90
N LEU A 314 -1.11 36.10 -31.88
CA LEU A 314 -1.67 36.97 -30.85
C LEU A 314 -3.04 37.50 -31.30
N THR A 315 -4.07 37.20 -30.53
CA THR A 315 -5.44 37.67 -30.76
C THR A 315 -5.98 38.39 -29.54
N SER A 316 -6.82 39.39 -29.77
CA SER A 316 -7.62 40.09 -28.76
C SER A 316 -9.10 39.85 -29.08
N ASP A 317 -9.82 39.18 -28.16
CA ASP A 317 -11.21 38.74 -28.35
C ASP A 317 -11.47 38.05 -29.71
N GLY A 318 -10.50 37.26 -30.17
CA GLY A 318 -10.54 36.52 -31.44
C GLY A 318 -10.16 37.32 -32.69
N THR A 319 -9.81 38.61 -32.55
CA THR A 319 -9.27 39.45 -33.64
C THR A 319 -7.75 39.51 -33.56
N SER A 320 -7.05 39.32 -34.68
CA SER A 320 -5.58 39.39 -34.72
C SER A 320 -5.06 40.76 -34.31
N VAL A 321 -4.14 40.80 -33.34
CA VAL A 321 -3.41 42.02 -32.98
C VAL A 321 -2.34 42.26 -34.04
N PRO A 322 -2.25 43.46 -34.65
CA PRO A 322 -1.33 43.75 -35.74
C PRO A 322 0.12 43.97 -35.26
N LEU A 323 0.63 43.09 -34.41
CA LEU A 323 2.01 43.06 -33.94
C LEU A 323 2.77 41.97 -34.69
N THR A 324 3.67 42.36 -35.60
CA THR A 324 4.47 41.43 -36.38
C THR A 324 5.83 41.20 -35.73
N PHE A 325 6.33 39.97 -35.74
CA PHE A 325 7.69 39.64 -35.31
C PHE A 325 8.57 39.31 -36.51
N THR A 326 9.80 39.81 -36.51
CA THR A 326 10.84 39.45 -37.47
C THR A 326 11.84 38.52 -36.80
N LYS A 327 12.01 37.32 -37.35
CA LYS A 327 13.01 36.38 -36.86
C LYS A 327 14.40 36.80 -37.38
N ASN A 328 15.26 37.21 -36.46
CA ASN A 328 16.61 37.67 -36.75
C ASN A 328 17.65 36.54 -36.63
N LEU A 329 17.36 35.52 -35.80
CA LEU A 329 18.23 34.35 -35.63
C LEU A 329 17.40 33.08 -35.47
N ASN A 330 17.86 31.99 -36.10
CA ASN A 330 17.29 30.64 -35.93
C ASN A 330 18.00 29.91 -34.78
N ALA A 331 17.27 29.06 -34.06
CA ALA A 331 17.89 28.17 -33.09
C ALA A 331 18.72 27.09 -33.80
N ASN A 332 19.84 26.66 -33.20
CA ASN A 332 20.65 25.54 -33.69
C ASN A 332 20.82 24.46 -32.62
N GLY A 333 21.40 23.34 -33.03
CA GLY A 333 21.79 22.25 -32.14
C GLY A 333 20.87 21.04 -32.18
N GLU A 334 21.48 19.88 -32.04
CA GLU A 334 20.80 18.60 -31.88
C GLU A 334 19.91 18.63 -30.65
N SER A 335 18.64 18.29 -30.83
CA SER A 335 17.68 18.26 -29.74
C SER A 335 16.58 17.25 -29.99
N THR A 336 15.99 16.75 -28.91
CA THR A 336 14.88 15.81 -28.94
C THR A 336 13.89 16.14 -27.85
N ILE A 337 12.66 15.68 -28.01
CA ILE A 337 11.56 15.93 -27.09
C ILE A 337 10.82 14.63 -26.82
N THR A 338 10.34 14.50 -25.60
CA THR A 338 9.41 13.46 -25.18
C THR A 338 8.37 14.07 -24.25
N ASP A 339 7.15 13.56 -24.30
CA ASP A 339 6.09 13.89 -23.36
C ASP A 339 5.67 12.63 -22.60
N PHE A 340 5.40 12.81 -21.31
CA PHE A 340 4.96 11.74 -20.43
C PHE A 340 3.97 12.27 -19.40
N VAL A 341 3.16 11.36 -18.89
CA VAL A 341 2.12 11.66 -17.90
C VAL A 341 2.61 11.23 -16.53
N VAL A 342 2.41 12.09 -15.54
CA VAL A 342 2.60 11.81 -14.11
C VAL A 342 1.28 12.00 -13.38
N TYR A 343 1.10 11.36 -12.23
CA TYR A 343 -0.17 11.39 -11.50
C TYR A 343 -0.04 12.18 -10.20
N ASP A 344 -1.01 13.04 -9.89
CA ASP A 344 -1.05 13.74 -8.60
C ASP A 344 -1.58 12.86 -7.45
N SER A 345 -1.72 13.41 -6.24
CA SER A 345 -2.20 12.64 -5.09
C SER A 345 -3.69 12.25 -5.14
N LEU A 346 -4.46 12.84 -6.05
CA LEU A 346 -5.84 12.49 -6.33
C LEU A 346 -5.97 11.55 -7.54
N GLY A 347 -4.86 11.31 -8.26
CA GLY A 347 -4.80 10.49 -9.46
C GLY A 347 -5.12 11.26 -10.74
N GLU A 348 -5.09 12.59 -10.72
CA GLU A 348 -5.23 13.39 -11.94
C GLU A 348 -3.96 13.27 -12.79
N GLU A 349 -4.13 13.14 -14.11
CA GLU A 349 -3.06 13.06 -15.09
C GLU A 349 -2.47 14.46 -15.35
N LEU A 350 -1.16 14.61 -15.15
CA LEU A 350 -0.40 15.82 -15.45
C LEU A 350 0.58 15.52 -16.57
N THR A 351 0.59 16.35 -17.61
CA THR A 351 1.53 16.19 -18.73
C THR A 351 2.81 16.96 -18.47
N VAL A 352 3.93 16.26 -18.54
CA VAL A 352 5.28 16.85 -18.48
C VAL A 352 5.96 16.64 -19.82
N LYS A 353 6.51 17.72 -20.36
CA LYS A 353 7.29 17.71 -21.60
C LYS A 353 8.76 17.87 -21.25
N MET A 354 9.59 16.94 -21.73
CA MET A 354 11.03 17.01 -21.57
C MET A 354 11.70 17.23 -22.92
N THR A 355 12.47 18.31 -23.02
CA THR A 355 13.37 18.56 -24.15
C THR A 355 14.80 18.37 -23.72
N ALA A 356 15.60 17.64 -24.50
CA ALA A 356 17.04 17.52 -24.31
C ALA A 356 17.78 18.12 -25.51
N VAL A 357 18.82 18.90 -25.24
CA VAL A 357 19.61 19.64 -26.23
C VAL A 357 21.09 19.34 -26.00
N LEU A 358 21.84 19.03 -27.06
CA LEU A 358 23.28 18.87 -26.98
C LEU A 358 23.93 20.24 -26.70
N GLU A 359 24.48 20.44 -25.50
CA GLU A 359 25.06 21.74 -25.09
C GLU A 359 26.56 21.81 -25.41
N GLU A 360 27.30 20.78 -25.00
CA GLU A 360 28.74 20.74 -25.18
C GLU A 360 29.19 19.34 -25.56
N LYS A 361 30.22 19.27 -26.41
CA LYS A 361 30.95 18.03 -26.68
C LYS A 361 32.44 18.30 -26.70
N ASN A 362 33.18 17.48 -25.98
CA ASN A 362 34.64 17.41 -26.08
C ASN A 362 35.10 15.97 -26.38
N SER A 363 36.41 15.71 -26.36
CA SER A 363 36.96 14.39 -26.71
C SER A 363 36.66 13.27 -25.70
N SER A 364 36.16 13.61 -24.50
CA SER A 364 36.00 12.67 -23.39
C SER A 364 34.62 12.71 -22.74
N THR A 365 33.87 13.81 -22.90
CA THR A 365 32.54 13.99 -22.33
C THR A 365 31.60 14.65 -23.33
N THR A 366 30.34 14.25 -23.26
CA THR A 366 29.23 14.90 -23.97
C THR A 366 28.21 15.38 -22.94
N VAL A 367 27.75 16.62 -23.05
CA VAL A 367 26.82 17.24 -22.11
C VAL A 367 25.53 17.59 -22.83
N PHE A 368 24.42 17.05 -22.33
CA PHE A 368 23.07 17.42 -22.76
C PHE A 368 22.40 18.25 -21.68
N ARG A 369 21.78 19.36 -22.06
CA ARG A 369 20.88 20.11 -21.21
C ARG A 369 19.46 19.61 -21.39
N TRP A 370 18.78 19.35 -20.29
CA TRP A 370 17.36 19.04 -20.31
C TRP A 370 16.55 20.20 -19.74
N TYR A 371 15.32 20.29 -20.23
CA TYR A 371 14.31 21.28 -19.91
C TYR A 371 13.00 20.53 -19.68
N LEU A 372 12.28 20.89 -18.63
CA LEU A 372 10.98 20.33 -18.28
C LEU A 372 9.96 21.46 -18.26
N ASP A 373 8.89 21.25 -19.01
CA ASP A 373 7.74 22.14 -19.11
C ASP A 373 6.46 21.38 -18.70
N SER A 374 5.55 22.02 -17.99
CA SER A 374 4.20 21.49 -17.72
C SER A 374 3.17 22.60 -17.65
N TYR A 375 2.10 22.45 -18.44
CA TYR A 375 0.96 23.38 -18.44
C TYR A 375 0.00 23.15 -17.27
N ASP A 376 0.16 22.05 -16.53
CA ASP A 376 -0.68 21.71 -15.38
C ASP A 376 -0.11 22.26 -14.05
N ASP A 377 1.03 22.96 -14.11
CA ASP A 377 1.59 23.71 -12.99
C ASP A 377 0.74 24.96 -12.72
N SER A 378 0.42 25.19 -11.45
CA SER A 378 -0.39 26.34 -11.03
C SER A 378 0.39 27.66 -10.96
N ARG A 379 1.72 27.63 -11.09
CA ARG A 379 2.53 28.84 -11.28
C ARG A 379 2.24 29.45 -12.64
N SER A 380 2.44 30.76 -12.74
CA SER A 380 2.36 31.51 -14.00
C SER A 380 3.56 31.28 -14.94
N ASP A 381 4.28 30.16 -14.77
CA ASP A 381 5.46 29.79 -15.55
C ASP A 381 5.39 28.28 -15.82
N THR A 382 5.19 27.94 -17.10
CA THR A 382 5.19 26.55 -17.59
C THR A 382 6.53 25.85 -17.41
N ALA A 383 7.64 26.57 -17.23
CA ALA A 383 8.97 26.00 -17.01
C ALA A 383 9.12 25.44 -15.57
N ILE A 384 9.16 24.11 -15.43
CA ILE A 384 9.19 23.45 -14.12
C ILE A 384 10.59 23.02 -13.66
N GLY A 385 11.55 22.86 -14.57
CA GLY A 385 12.93 22.54 -14.20
C GLY A 385 13.90 22.47 -15.37
N ASN A 386 15.19 22.64 -15.11
CA ASN A 386 16.25 22.37 -16.08
C ASN A 386 17.50 21.83 -15.39
N GLY A 387 18.39 21.22 -16.17
CA GLY A 387 19.67 20.72 -15.68
C GLY A 387 20.49 20.08 -16.79
N THR A 388 21.57 19.40 -16.44
CA THR A 388 22.49 18.78 -17.40
C THR A 388 22.73 17.32 -17.10
N ILE A 389 22.84 16.51 -18.14
CA ILE A 389 23.29 15.11 -18.10
C ILE A 389 24.65 15.05 -18.80
N THR A 390 25.66 14.49 -18.13
CA THR A 390 27.00 14.33 -18.67
C THR A 390 27.27 12.85 -18.95
N PHE A 391 27.73 12.56 -20.15
CA PHE A 391 28.11 11.23 -20.61
C PHE A 391 29.63 11.09 -20.74
N ASP A 392 30.15 9.89 -20.53
CA ASP A 392 31.53 9.50 -20.88
C ASP A 392 31.67 9.15 -22.39
N SER A 393 32.87 8.76 -22.80
CA SER A 393 33.16 8.31 -24.17
C SER A 393 32.46 7.00 -24.55
N GLU A 394 32.04 6.24 -23.57
CA GLU A 394 31.33 4.96 -23.67
C GLU A 394 29.81 5.13 -23.63
N GLY A 395 29.31 6.37 -23.55
CA GLY A 395 27.87 6.69 -23.54
C GLY A 395 27.16 6.42 -22.22
N ASN A 396 27.88 6.21 -21.12
CA ASN A 396 27.28 6.06 -19.80
C ASN A 396 27.15 7.42 -19.12
N VAL A 397 26.11 7.58 -18.30
CA VAL A 397 25.91 8.79 -17.49
C VAL A 397 26.92 8.85 -16.35
N ILE A 398 27.72 9.92 -16.31
CA ILE A 398 28.70 10.21 -15.25
C ILE A 398 28.32 11.41 -14.39
N GLY A 399 27.34 12.22 -14.82
CA GLY A 399 26.86 13.39 -14.09
C GLY A 399 25.39 13.69 -14.40
N GLY A 400 24.66 14.18 -13.39
CA GLY A 400 23.24 14.54 -13.55
C GLY A 400 22.31 13.35 -13.73
N ALA A 401 22.67 12.18 -13.20
CA ALA A 401 21.86 10.97 -13.31
C ALA A 401 20.51 11.08 -12.57
N THR A 402 20.49 11.71 -11.39
CA THR A 402 19.27 11.87 -10.60
C THR A 402 19.00 13.34 -10.38
N ASN A 403 17.80 13.81 -10.75
CA ASN A 403 17.38 15.19 -10.60
C ASN A 403 16.01 15.25 -9.97
N THR A 404 15.70 16.34 -9.27
CA THR A 404 14.40 16.56 -8.66
C THR A 404 13.77 17.81 -9.22
N PHE A 405 12.48 17.75 -9.55
CA PHE A 405 11.68 18.89 -9.94
C PHE A 405 10.35 18.89 -9.21
N SER A 406 9.63 20.00 -9.26
CA SER A 406 8.35 20.14 -8.56
C SER A 406 7.31 20.78 -9.45
N ILE A 407 6.08 20.28 -9.34
CA ILE A 407 4.88 20.87 -9.96
C ILE A 407 4.02 21.44 -8.83
N GLN A 408 3.66 22.73 -8.91
CA GLN A 408 2.74 23.32 -7.92
C GLN A 408 1.30 22.99 -8.28
N ARG A 409 0.52 22.58 -7.29
CA ARG A 409 -0.91 22.23 -7.42
C ARG A 409 -1.79 23.05 -6.48
N ASP A 410 -1.47 24.33 -6.31
CA ASP A 410 -2.11 25.21 -5.31
C ASP A 410 -3.59 25.50 -5.61
N ASN A 411 -4.01 25.29 -6.86
CA ASN A 411 -5.39 25.45 -7.31
C ASN A 411 -6.25 24.18 -7.14
N THR A 412 -5.70 23.09 -6.60
CA THR A 412 -6.43 21.83 -6.38
C THR A 412 -6.34 21.36 -4.93
N ALA A 413 -7.10 20.31 -4.57
CA ALA A 413 -7.01 19.68 -3.25
C ALA A 413 -5.88 18.64 -3.15
N ALA A 414 -5.05 18.52 -4.20
CA ALA A 414 -3.91 17.61 -4.22
C ALA A 414 -2.78 18.13 -3.31
N VAL A 415 -1.85 17.25 -2.96
CA VAL A 415 -0.66 17.62 -2.20
C VAL A 415 0.24 18.51 -3.06
N SER A 416 0.47 19.75 -2.60
CA SER A 416 1.30 20.76 -3.25
C SER A 416 2.47 21.19 -2.34
N PRO A 417 3.72 21.36 -2.84
CA PRO A 417 4.17 21.01 -4.19
C PRO A 417 4.29 19.50 -4.38
N MET A 418 3.99 19.03 -5.58
CA MET A 418 4.28 17.67 -6.00
C MET A 418 5.76 17.58 -6.40
N GLN A 419 6.59 16.94 -5.58
CA GLN A 419 8.00 16.71 -5.88
C GLN A 419 8.22 15.35 -6.56
N ILE A 420 8.96 15.36 -7.67
CA ILE A 420 9.25 14.18 -8.48
C ILE A 420 10.77 14.06 -8.64
N THR A 421 11.29 12.85 -8.45
CA THR A 421 12.68 12.50 -8.71
C THR A 421 12.77 11.78 -10.07
N ALA A 422 13.51 12.36 -11.00
CA ALA A 422 13.81 11.76 -12.30
C ALA A 422 15.17 11.07 -12.29
N ASP A 423 15.19 9.81 -12.72
CA ASP A 423 16.39 9.02 -12.96
C ASP A 423 16.65 8.92 -14.48
N PHE A 424 17.78 9.47 -14.89
CA PHE A 424 18.30 9.50 -16.25
C PHE A 424 19.45 8.50 -16.46
N SER A 425 19.79 7.69 -15.45
CA SER A 425 20.92 6.75 -15.52
C SER A 425 20.80 5.70 -16.64
N ALA A 426 19.57 5.40 -17.09
CA ALA A 426 19.30 4.48 -18.19
C ALA A 426 19.34 5.12 -19.58
N ILE A 427 19.53 6.45 -19.67
CA ILE A 427 19.74 7.14 -20.95
C ILE A 427 21.16 6.85 -21.43
N SER A 428 21.30 6.49 -22.72
CA SER A 428 22.60 6.28 -23.35
C SER A 428 23.03 7.51 -24.16
N GLY A 429 24.29 7.88 -24.03
CA GLY A 429 24.97 8.83 -24.92
C GLY A 429 25.45 8.21 -26.23
N ILE A 430 25.04 6.98 -26.56
CA ILE A 430 25.34 6.33 -27.84
C ILE A 430 24.04 6.22 -28.63
N SER A 431 23.90 7.06 -29.65
CA SER A 431 22.96 6.86 -30.74
C SER A 431 23.66 6.92 -32.10
N SER A 432 23.07 6.26 -33.09
CA SER A 432 23.53 6.37 -34.48
C SER A 432 22.87 7.56 -35.17
N ALA A 433 23.58 8.24 -36.08
CA ALA A 433 23.04 9.38 -36.81
C ALA A 433 21.76 9.05 -37.62
N THR A 434 21.56 7.79 -37.99
CA THR A 434 20.34 7.32 -38.68
C THR A 434 19.16 7.14 -37.73
N ALA A 435 19.42 6.77 -36.46
CA ALA A 435 18.40 6.59 -35.44
C ALA A 435 17.98 7.91 -34.78
N GLY A 436 18.88 8.90 -34.75
CA GLY A 436 18.63 10.19 -34.11
C GLY A 436 18.56 10.10 -32.59
N SER A 437 18.23 11.21 -31.94
CA SER A 437 18.02 11.25 -30.49
C SER A 437 16.59 10.84 -30.13
N THR A 438 16.43 9.87 -29.23
CA THR A 438 15.12 9.43 -28.72
C THR A 438 15.12 9.43 -27.20
N LEU A 439 13.97 9.77 -26.62
CA LEU A 439 13.71 9.72 -25.17
C LEU A 439 12.31 9.13 -24.93
N SER A 440 12.19 8.33 -23.88
CA SER A 440 10.92 7.77 -23.43
C SER A 440 10.90 7.66 -21.92
N LEU A 441 9.70 7.68 -21.34
CA LEU A 441 9.49 7.23 -19.98
C LEU A 441 9.58 5.69 -19.96
N ASN A 442 10.48 5.15 -19.15
CA ASN A 442 10.65 3.70 -18.98
C ASN A 442 9.76 3.17 -17.85
N SER A 443 9.73 3.86 -16.72
CA SER A 443 8.87 3.50 -15.59
C SER A 443 8.54 4.70 -14.71
N GLN A 444 7.42 4.60 -13.99
CA GLN A 444 7.02 5.51 -12.93
C GLN A 444 6.32 4.75 -11.81
N ASP A 445 6.25 5.37 -10.63
CA ASP A 445 5.55 4.82 -9.48
C ASP A 445 4.15 5.43 -9.23
N GLY A 446 3.71 6.40 -10.04
CA GLY A 446 2.36 6.93 -9.96
C GLY A 446 1.34 6.10 -10.74
N SER A 447 0.07 6.22 -10.36
CA SER A 447 -1.04 5.55 -11.03
C SER A 447 -2.33 6.38 -10.99
N ASP A 448 -3.22 6.05 -11.90
CA ASP A 448 -4.62 6.44 -11.86
C ASP A 448 -5.34 5.87 -10.63
N PRO A 449 -6.52 6.41 -10.25
CA PRO A 449 -7.32 5.87 -9.17
C PRO A 449 -7.79 4.46 -9.49
N GLY A 450 -7.36 3.49 -8.68
CA GLY A 450 -7.77 2.10 -8.82
C GLY A 450 -8.74 1.67 -7.73
N THR A 451 -9.60 0.70 -8.04
CA THR A 451 -10.56 0.10 -7.12
C THR A 451 -10.00 -1.18 -6.50
N LEU A 452 -10.32 -1.45 -5.23
CA LEU A 452 -9.89 -2.68 -4.56
C LEU A 452 -10.58 -3.92 -5.17
N THR A 453 -9.82 -4.79 -5.84
CA THR A 453 -10.36 -5.98 -6.52
C THR A 453 -10.27 -7.26 -5.70
N SER A 454 -9.16 -7.44 -4.99
CA SER A 454 -8.88 -8.65 -4.22
C SER A 454 -7.99 -8.36 -3.03
N PHE A 455 -7.82 -9.34 -2.15
CA PHE A 455 -6.90 -9.23 -1.01
C PHE A 455 -6.17 -10.56 -0.81
N VAL A 456 -4.98 -10.46 -0.22
CA VAL A 456 -4.14 -11.60 0.16
C VAL A 456 -3.71 -11.39 1.60
N ILE A 457 -3.69 -12.49 2.36
CA ILE A 457 -3.24 -12.48 3.76
C ILE A 457 -1.92 -13.25 3.83
N ASP A 458 -0.89 -12.65 4.42
CA ASP A 458 0.41 -13.27 4.55
C ASP A 458 0.56 -14.11 5.84
N GLU A 459 1.74 -14.71 6.03
CA GLU A 459 2.00 -15.56 7.20
C GLU A 459 2.07 -14.80 8.53
N SER A 460 2.36 -13.50 8.46
CA SER A 460 2.35 -12.58 9.60
C SER A 460 0.95 -12.02 9.90
N GLY A 461 -0.06 -12.46 9.15
CA GLY A 461 -1.45 -12.02 9.30
C GLY A 461 -1.73 -10.65 8.67
N VAL A 462 -0.77 -10.06 7.94
CA VAL A 462 -0.97 -8.78 7.26
C VAL A 462 -1.84 -9.00 6.04
N ILE A 463 -2.86 -8.16 5.93
CA ILE A 463 -3.88 -8.19 4.90
C ILE A 463 -3.51 -7.13 3.86
N ASN A 464 -3.12 -7.58 2.68
CA ASN A 464 -2.74 -6.72 1.58
C ASN A 464 -3.85 -6.73 0.52
N GLY A 465 -4.41 -5.56 0.26
CA GLY A 465 -5.36 -5.32 -0.83
C GLY A 465 -4.64 -5.13 -2.15
N VAL A 466 -5.18 -5.73 -3.21
CA VAL A 466 -4.70 -5.61 -4.59
C VAL A 466 -5.75 -4.83 -5.39
N PHE A 467 -5.32 -3.72 -5.98
CA PHE A 467 -6.15 -2.83 -6.76
C PHE A 467 -6.04 -3.16 -8.25
N ASP A 468 -7.04 -2.77 -9.05
CA ASP A 468 -7.06 -2.97 -10.52
C ASP A 468 -5.94 -2.20 -11.25
N ASN A 469 -5.50 -1.07 -10.71
CA ASN A 469 -4.33 -0.31 -11.15
C ASN A 469 -2.98 -0.98 -10.78
N GLY A 470 -3.02 -2.20 -10.23
CA GLY A 470 -1.83 -2.99 -9.88
C GLY A 470 -1.15 -2.59 -8.56
N ILE A 471 -1.68 -1.60 -7.86
CA ILE A 471 -1.17 -1.20 -6.55
C ILE A 471 -1.52 -2.24 -5.49
N ILE A 472 -0.60 -2.42 -4.54
CA ILE A 472 -0.83 -3.20 -3.33
C ILE A 472 -0.75 -2.25 -2.12
N ARG A 473 -1.75 -2.30 -1.24
CA ARG A 473 -1.76 -1.58 0.04
C ARG A 473 -2.12 -2.49 1.19
N THR A 474 -1.51 -2.26 2.34
CA THR A 474 -1.89 -2.94 3.58
C THR A 474 -3.20 -2.37 4.09
N LEU A 475 -4.16 -3.23 4.41
CA LEU A 475 -5.49 -2.87 4.92
C LEU A 475 -5.64 -3.12 6.42
N GLY A 476 -4.74 -3.93 6.99
CA GLY A 476 -4.73 -4.28 8.41
C GLY A 476 -3.92 -5.54 8.67
N GLN A 477 -3.88 -5.97 9.93
CA GLN A 477 -3.21 -7.20 10.34
C GLN A 477 -4.05 -7.96 11.36
N ALA A 478 -4.37 -9.22 11.06
CA ALA A 478 -5.02 -10.11 12.01
C ALA A 478 -4.05 -10.47 13.15
N VAL A 479 -4.53 -10.40 14.38
CA VAL A 479 -3.73 -10.73 15.58
C VAL A 479 -4.10 -12.09 16.13
N LEU A 480 -3.21 -12.63 16.95
CA LEU A 480 -3.44 -13.87 17.68
C LEU A 480 -3.33 -13.63 19.19
N ALA A 481 -4.12 -14.35 19.96
CA ALA A 481 -4.03 -14.40 21.40
C ALA A 481 -3.37 -15.68 21.88
N ARG A 482 -2.54 -15.55 22.91
CA ARG A 482 -1.99 -16.64 23.70
C ARG A 482 -2.43 -16.53 25.14
N PHE A 483 -2.57 -17.67 25.79
CA PHE A 483 -2.87 -17.77 27.21
C PHE A 483 -1.72 -18.48 27.91
N SER A 484 -1.42 -18.07 29.15
CA SER A 484 -0.44 -18.77 29.98
C SER A 484 -0.92 -20.19 30.32
N ASN A 485 -2.23 -20.37 30.48
CA ASN A 485 -2.84 -21.67 30.74
C ASN A 485 -4.09 -21.88 29.87
N THR A 486 -3.95 -22.62 28.76
CA THR A 486 -5.06 -22.92 27.85
C THR A 486 -6.13 -23.82 28.48
N GLN A 487 -5.79 -24.64 29.48
CA GLN A 487 -6.77 -25.47 30.18
C GLN A 487 -7.72 -24.66 31.08
N GLY A 488 -7.38 -23.40 31.36
CA GLY A 488 -8.23 -22.50 32.14
C GLY A 488 -9.32 -21.80 31.31
N LEU A 489 -9.31 -21.98 29.99
CA LEU A 489 -10.30 -21.39 29.08
C LEU A 489 -11.67 -22.05 29.25
N VAL A 490 -12.72 -21.24 29.11
CA VAL A 490 -14.12 -21.71 29.21
C VAL A 490 -14.73 -21.75 27.82
N GLU A 491 -15.37 -22.86 27.45
CA GLU A 491 -16.06 -22.96 26.16
C GLU A 491 -17.25 -21.99 26.11
N ALA A 492 -17.32 -21.21 25.02
CA ALA A 492 -18.41 -20.27 24.74
C ALA A 492 -19.38 -20.80 23.66
N GLY A 493 -19.21 -22.05 23.25
CA GLY A 493 -19.96 -22.68 22.15
C GLY A 493 -19.26 -22.51 20.80
N ALA A 494 -19.66 -23.32 19.81
CA ALA A 494 -19.20 -23.25 18.42
C ALA A 494 -17.68 -23.12 18.23
N THR A 495 -16.91 -23.88 19.02
CA THR A 495 -15.42 -23.88 19.03
C THR A 495 -14.76 -22.59 19.54
N ALA A 496 -15.54 -21.63 20.01
CA ALA A 496 -15.05 -20.42 20.67
C ALA A 496 -14.84 -20.65 22.18
N TYR A 497 -13.90 -19.90 22.74
CA TYR A 497 -13.47 -19.92 24.13
C TYR A 497 -13.51 -18.50 24.71
N LYS A 498 -13.77 -18.38 26.00
CA LYS A 498 -13.67 -17.15 26.79
C LYS A 498 -12.56 -17.29 27.83
N GLU A 499 -12.01 -16.16 28.25
CA GLU A 499 -11.07 -16.10 29.37
C GLU A 499 -11.73 -16.68 30.63
N GLY A 500 -11.02 -17.55 31.33
CA GLY A 500 -11.42 -18.07 32.62
C GLY A 500 -10.49 -17.58 33.72
N VAL A 501 -10.93 -17.70 34.98
CA VAL A 501 -10.16 -17.22 36.14
C VAL A 501 -8.76 -17.87 36.21
N SER A 502 -8.61 -19.10 35.69
CA SER A 502 -7.37 -19.87 35.71
C SER A 502 -6.58 -19.79 34.39
N SER A 503 -7.10 -19.15 33.33
CA SER A 503 -6.36 -19.03 32.05
C SER A 503 -5.26 -17.96 32.11
N GLY A 504 -5.46 -16.98 32.98
CA GLY A 504 -4.75 -15.70 32.92
C GLY A 504 -5.31 -14.81 31.82
N PRO A 505 -4.89 -13.53 31.79
CA PRO A 505 -5.33 -12.58 30.77
C PRO A 505 -4.80 -12.98 29.39
N PRO A 506 -5.53 -12.62 28.31
CA PRO A 506 -5.08 -12.82 26.95
C PRO A 506 -3.81 -12.00 26.67
N GLN A 507 -2.80 -12.64 26.07
CA GLN A 507 -1.65 -11.96 25.51
C GLN A 507 -1.86 -11.84 24.00
N ILE A 508 -2.26 -10.66 23.54
CA ILE A 508 -2.47 -10.36 22.13
C ILE A 508 -1.13 -9.98 21.51
N VAL A 509 -0.73 -10.71 20.48
CA VAL A 509 0.55 -10.54 19.80
C VAL A 509 0.41 -10.74 18.29
N GLN A 510 1.41 -10.31 17.55
CA GLN A 510 1.49 -10.56 16.12
C GLN A 510 1.80 -12.04 15.84
N PRO A 511 1.22 -12.63 14.77
CA PRO A 511 1.59 -13.97 14.33
C PRO A 511 3.10 -14.13 14.10
N GLY A 512 3.67 -15.24 14.55
CA GLY A 512 5.10 -15.53 14.45
C GLY A 512 5.99 -14.90 15.54
N GLU A 513 5.45 -14.02 16.39
CA GLU A 513 6.19 -13.43 17.51
C GLU A 513 5.84 -14.07 18.87
N PHE A 514 6.71 -13.88 19.87
CA PHE A 514 6.47 -14.27 21.27
C PHE A 514 6.00 -15.73 21.49
N GLY A 515 6.41 -16.64 20.60
CA GLY A 515 6.07 -18.06 20.66
C GLY A 515 4.63 -18.39 20.19
N VAL A 516 3.98 -17.46 19.52
CA VAL A 516 2.72 -17.69 18.81
C VAL A 516 3.00 -18.16 17.40
N GLY A 517 2.14 -19.03 16.89
CA GLY A 517 2.22 -19.58 15.54
C GLY A 517 2.03 -18.52 14.45
N THR A 518 2.27 -18.93 13.21
CA THR A 518 2.00 -18.11 12.02
C THR A 518 0.60 -18.36 11.50
N ILE A 519 0.11 -17.46 10.66
CA ILE A 519 -1.15 -17.67 9.93
C ILE A 519 -0.83 -18.32 8.59
N ARG A 520 -1.74 -19.17 8.09
CA ARG A 520 -1.71 -19.69 6.75
C ARG A 520 -3.03 -19.36 6.06
N ALA A 521 -2.96 -18.50 5.05
CA ALA A 521 -4.12 -18.11 4.26
C ALA A 521 -4.56 -19.21 3.30
N GLY A 522 -5.84 -19.21 2.95
CA GLY A 522 -6.45 -20.23 2.08
C GLY A 522 -6.36 -21.62 2.69
N ALA A 523 -6.49 -21.75 4.02
CA ALA A 523 -6.37 -23.02 4.72
C ALA A 523 -7.31 -23.07 5.93
N ILE A 524 -7.69 -24.29 6.33
CA ILE A 524 -8.54 -24.53 7.50
C ILE A 524 -7.87 -25.60 8.38
N GLU A 525 -7.84 -25.36 9.69
CA GLU A 525 -7.47 -26.36 10.68
C GLU A 525 -8.68 -27.29 10.94
N LEU A 526 -8.49 -28.59 10.74
CA LEU A 526 -9.49 -29.62 11.05
C LEU A 526 -9.48 -29.97 12.54
N SER A 527 -10.47 -30.75 12.97
CA SER A 527 -10.46 -31.36 14.29
C SER A 527 -9.19 -32.22 14.50
N ASN A 528 -8.63 -32.19 15.71
CA ASN A 528 -7.56 -33.12 16.11
C ASN A 528 -8.11 -34.48 16.63
N THR A 529 -9.41 -34.74 16.50
CA THR A 529 -10.01 -36.01 16.92
C THR A 529 -9.61 -37.15 15.98
N ASP A 530 -8.95 -38.19 16.52
CA ASP A 530 -8.77 -39.48 15.85
C ASP A 530 -9.99 -40.38 16.09
N ILE A 531 -10.84 -40.53 15.08
CA ILE A 531 -12.06 -41.35 15.16
C ILE A 531 -11.74 -42.82 15.49
N GLY A 532 -10.68 -43.37 14.88
CA GLY A 532 -10.31 -44.77 15.07
C GLY A 532 -9.93 -45.06 16.52
N ARG A 533 -9.09 -44.20 17.10
CA ARG A 533 -8.71 -44.29 18.50
C ARG A 533 -9.90 -44.09 19.44
N ASN A 534 -10.71 -43.05 19.22
CA ASN A 534 -11.87 -42.77 20.07
C ASN A 534 -12.91 -43.91 20.03
N LEU A 535 -13.12 -44.57 18.89
CA LEU A 535 -14.02 -45.72 18.78
C LEU A 535 -13.52 -46.94 19.58
N VAL A 536 -12.20 -47.21 19.54
CA VAL A 536 -11.62 -48.29 20.35
C VAL A 536 -11.77 -47.98 21.84
N GLU A 537 -11.47 -46.75 22.26
CA GLU A 537 -11.63 -46.30 23.65
C GLU A 537 -13.11 -46.35 24.09
N LEU A 538 -14.05 -46.07 23.19
CA LEU A 538 -15.49 -46.17 23.45
C LEU A 538 -15.93 -47.62 23.65
N ILE A 539 -15.39 -48.56 22.86
CA ILE A 539 -15.64 -49.99 23.03
C ILE A 539 -15.09 -50.47 24.38
N VAL A 540 -13.91 -50.01 24.79
CA VAL A 540 -13.33 -50.34 26.11
C VAL A 540 -14.19 -49.77 27.23
N ALA A 541 -14.57 -48.49 27.16
CA ALA A 541 -15.42 -47.84 28.16
C ALA A 541 -16.79 -48.52 28.30
N SER A 542 -17.44 -48.87 27.17
CA SER A 542 -18.71 -49.60 27.18
C SER A 542 -18.59 -51.04 27.72
N THR A 543 -17.46 -51.70 27.47
CA THR A 543 -17.15 -53.01 28.04
C THR A 543 -16.95 -52.93 29.55
N ASN A 544 -16.22 -51.92 30.03
CA ASN A 544 -16.02 -51.65 31.46
C ASN A 544 -17.33 -51.29 32.17
N TYR A 545 -18.18 -50.48 31.53
CA TYR A 545 -19.52 -50.16 32.02
C TYR A 545 -20.35 -51.43 32.23
N ARG A 546 -20.39 -52.32 31.23
CA ARG A 546 -21.08 -53.63 31.33
C ARG A 546 -20.45 -54.54 32.40
N GLY A 547 -19.12 -54.51 32.54
CA GLY A 547 -18.39 -55.24 33.58
C GLY A 547 -18.81 -54.80 34.98
N ASN A 548 -18.85 -53.49 35.24
CA ASN A 548 -19.30 -52.92 36.52
C ASN A 548 -20.78 -53.24 36.80
N ALA A 549 -21.64 -53.19 35.78
CA ALA A 549 -23.05 -53.59 35.92
C ALA A 549 -23.19 -55.08 36.31
N ARG A 550 -22.35 -55.98 35.77
CA ARG A 550 -22.34 -57.39 36.17
C ARG A 550 -21.91 -57.60 37.63
N VAL A 551 -21.00 -56.77 38.15
CA VAL A 551 -20.64 -56.82 39.58
C VAL A 551 -21.86 -56.51 40.45
N ILE A 552 -22.67 -55.54 40.06
CA ILE A 552 -23.92 -55.20 40.77
C ILE A 552 -24.89 -56.38 40.74
N SER A 553 -25.11 -57.00 39.57
CA SER A 553 -26.01 -58.16 39.48
C SER A 553 -25.52 -59.36 40.30
N SER A 554 -24.21 -59.65 40.30
CA SER A 554 -23.66 -60.74 41.13
C SER A 554 -23.78 -60.44 42.62
N VAL A 555 -23.65 -59.18 43.06
CA VAL A 555 -23.91 -58.82 44.46
C VAL A 555 -25.40 -58.96 44.81
N GLN A 556 -26.31 -58.62 43.89
CA GLN A 556 -27.75 -58.84 44.09
C GLN A 556 -28.07 -60.32 44.27
N GLU A 557 -27.54 -61.19 43.40
CA GLU A 557 -27.71 -62.65 43.51
C GLU A 557 -27.20 -63.19 44.87
N LEU A 558 -26.03 -62.73 45.34
CA LEU A 558 -25.50 -63.13 46.64
C LEU A 558 -26.34 -62.63 47.82
N VAL A 559 -26.95 -61.44 47.71
CA VAL A 559 -27.85 -60.89 48.73
C VAL A 559 -29.15 -61.71 48.77
N ASP A 560 -29.68 -62.06 47.61
CA ASP A 560 -30.90 -62.87 47.50
C ASP A 560 -30.66 -64.29 48.06
N GLU A 561 -29.53 -64.92 47.77
CA GLU A 561 -29.15 -66.22 48.33
C GLU A 561 -28.97 -66.16 49.86
N LEU A 562 -28.35 -65.09 50.38
CA LEU A 562 -28.24 -64.83 51.83
C LEU A 562 -29.61 -64.68 52.51
N LEU A 563 -30.55 -63.99 51.85
CA LEU A 563 -31.93 -63.83 52.34
C LEU A 563 -32.67 -65.17 52.39
N VAL A 564 -32.41 -66.07 51.44
CA VAL A 564 -32.97 -67.41 51.42
C VAL A 564 -32.36 -68.30 52.52
N LEU A 565 -31.06 -68.18 52.79
CA LEU A 565 -30.37 -68.91 53.88
C LEU A 565 -30.72 -68.40 55.29
N GLY A 566 -31.18 -67.15 55.40
CA GLY A 566 -31.56 -66.52 56.66
C GLY A 566 -33.00 -66.80 57.12
N ARG A 567 -33.79 -67.53 56.34
CA ARG A 567 -35.11 -68.08 56.71
C ARG A 567 -34.99 -69.54 57.09
#